data_AF-A0A090E1E5-F1
#
_entry.id   AF-A0A090E1E5-F1
#
_cell.length_a   1.000
_cell.length_b   1.000
_cell.length_c   1.000
_cell.angle_alpha   90.00
_cell.angle_beta   90.00
_cell.angle_gamma   90.00
#
_symmetry.space_group_name_H-M   'P 1'
#
loop_
_entity.id
_entity.type
_entity.pdbx_description
1 polymer ?
#
loop_
_entity_poly.entity_id
_entity_poly.type
_entity_poly.pdbx_seq_one_letter_code
_entity_poly.pdbx_strand_id
1 'polypeptide(L)'
;MRSALDNAKINYSVYKGGTAVALKYLYMGRSAAETSVSNRRLSRAWTESSQSPDAAPSNLGPAPWFIAVASTADLTGQIEVVAWGKAIIG
;
A
#
# COMPACT_ATOMS: atom_id res chain seq x y z
N MET A 1 2.97 -10.45 -9.22
CA MET A 1 3.09 -9.31 -8.29
C MET A 1 3.11 -9.78 -6.84
N ARG A 2 2.21 -10.70 -6.47
CA ARG A 2 2.25 -11.49 -5.23
C ARG A 2 3.62 -11.74 -4.60
N SER A 3 4.56 -12.39 -5.29
CA SER A 3 5.90 -12.69 -4.76
C SER A 3 6.72 -11.44 -4.39
N ALA A 4 6.57 -10.33 -5.13
CA ALA A 4 7.28 -9.08 -4.83
C ALA A 4 6.71 -8.37 -3.60
N LEU A 5 5.38 -8.40 -3.44
CA LEU A 5 4.70 -7.86 -2.26
C LEU A 5 5.00 -8.68 -1.01
N ASP A 6 5.02 -10.01 -1.13
CA ASP A 6 5.38 -10.92 -0.04
C ASP A 6 6.84 -10.69 0.39
N ASN A 7 7.77 -10.57 -0.56
CA ASN A 7 9.17 -10.23 -0.26
C ASN A 7 9.31 -8.86 0.41
N ALA A 8 8.58 -7.85 -0.06
CA ALA A 8 8.57 -6.52 0.56
C ALA A 8 8.06 -6.56 2.00
N LYS A 9 7.01 -7.34 2.26
CA LYS A 9 6.47 -7.57 3.60
C LYS A 9 7.49 -8.23 4.52
N ILE A 10 8.18 -9.27 4.03
CA ILE A 10 9.23 -9.98 4.79
C ILE A 10 10.37 -9.02 5.13
N ASN A 11 10.91 -8.31 4.14
CA ASN A 11 12.00 -7.36 4.32
C ASN A 11 11.63 -6.26 5.31
N TYR A 12 10.41 -5.74 5.22
CA TYR A 12 9.92 -4.74 6.16
C TYR A 12 9.75 -5.29 7.59
N SER A 13 9.25 -6.53 7.73
CA SER A 13 9.14 -7.19 9.03
C SER A 13 10.52 -7.40 9.67
N VAL A 14 11.51 -7.80 8.88
CA VAL A 14 12.91 -7.90 9.32
C VAL A 14 13.46 -6.53 9.75
N TYR A 15 13.21 -5.48 8.95
CA TYR A 15 13.58 -4.11 9.30
C TYR A 15 12.95 -3.63 10.62
N LYS A 16 11.73 -4.07 10.93
CA LYS A 16 11.04 -3.82 12.22
C LYS A 16 11.44 -4.78 13.35
N GLY A 17 12.60 -5.45 13.23
CA GLY A 17 13.14 -6.31 14.28
C GLY A 17 12.52 -7.71 14.31
N GLY A 18 12.06 -8.22 13.17
CA GLY A 18 11.54 -9.59 13.04
C GLY A 18 10.10 -9.78 13.51
N THR A 19 9.38 -8.69 13.81
CA THR A 19 7.96 -8.75 14.19
C THR A 19 7.10 -8.96 12.96
N ALA A 20 6.16 -9.90 13.00
CA ALA A 20 5.20 -10.10 11.91
C ALA A 20 4.33 -8.83 11.72
N VAL A 21 4.45 -8.19 10.55
CA VAL A 21 3.69 -6.97 10.24
C VAL A 21 2.42 -7.32 9.47
N ALA A 22 1.27 -6.85 9.94
CA ALA A 22 0.04 -6.80 9.15
C ALA A 22 0.07 -5.56 8.24
N LEU A 23 -0.40 -5.72 7.00
CA LEU A 23 -0.43 -4.64 6.02
C LEU A 23 -1.86 -4.14 5.82
N LYS A 24 -1.98 -2.84 5.56
CA LYS A 24 -3.19 -2.22 4.98
C LYS A 24 -2.85 -1.63 3.61
N TYR A 25 -3.82 -1.65 2.71
CA TYR A 25 -3.65 -1.23 1.32
C TYR A 25 -4.48 0.03 1.06
N LEU A 26 -3.82 1.04 0.51
CA LEU A 26 -4.41 2.35 0.22
C LEU A 26 -4.48 2.49 -1.29
N TYR A 27 -5.70 2.46 -1.83
CA TYR A 27 -5.94 2.52 -3.26
C TYR A 27 -6.22 3.95 -3.71
N MET A 28 -5.59 4.38 -4.79
CA MET A 28 -5.71 5.73 -5.33
C MET A 28 -5.30 5.79 -6.81
N GLY A 29 -5.45 6.95 -7.45
CA GLY A 29 -4.92 7.18 -8.80
C GLY A 29 -3.39 7.19 -8.83
N ARG A 30 -2.81 6.89 -10.00
CA ARG A 30 -1.34 6.83 -10.20
C ARG A 30 -0.60 8.07 -9.67
N SER A 31 -1.02 9.25 -10.12
CA SER A 31 -0.36 10.52 -9.76
C SER A 31 -0.43 10.79 -8.25
N ALA A 32 -1.55 10.43 -7.60
CA ALA A 32 -1.69 10.53 -6.15
C ALA A 32 -0.75 9.55 -5.43
N ALA A 33 -0.64 8.31 -5.92
CA ALA A 33 0.27 7.32 -5.35
C ALA A 33 1.74 7.77 -5.47
N GLU A 34 2.17 8.19 -6.66
CA GLU A 34 3.52 8.70 -6.92
C GLU A 34 3.85 9.89 -6.00
N THR A 35 2.93 10.86 -5.91
CA THR A 35 3.08 12.02 -5.02
C THR A 35 3.18 11.60 -3.56
N SER A 36 2.34 10.66 -3.11
CA SER A 36 2.29 10.22 -1.73
C SER A 36 3.52 9.46 -1.28
N VAL A 37 4.07 8.63 -2.17
CA VAL A 37 5.31 7.91 -1.94
C VAL A 37 6.48 8.88 -1.91
N SER A 38 6.58 9.79 -2.88
CA SER A 38 7.66 10.78 -2.98
C SER A 38 7.70 11.70 -1.75
N ASN A 39 6.54 12.20 -1.33
CA ASN A 39 6.43 13.14 -0.21
C ASN A 39 6.30 12.43 1.16
N ARG A 40 6.24 11.09 1.16
CA ARG A 40 5.96 10.26 2.34
C ARG A 40 4.71 10.73 3.10
N ARG A 41 3.66 11.16 2.40
CA ARG A 41 2.41 11.66 2.98
C ARG A 41 1.21 11.27 2.11
N LEU A 42 0.11 10.88 2.73
CA LEU A 42 -1.11 10.55 2.00
C LEU A 42 -1.75 11.77 1.35
N SER A 43 -2.11 11.61 0.08
CA SER A 43 -3.07 12.49 -0.60
C SER A 43 -4.43 12.39 0.10
N ARG A 44 -5.38 13.29 -0.17
CA ARG A 44 -6.74 13.20 0.38
C ARG A 44 -7.65 12.26 -0.42
N ALA A 45 -7.26 11.85 -1.62
CA ALA A 45 -8.06 11.01 -2.52
C ALA A 45 -7.57 9.56 -2.51
N TRP A 46 -8.00 8.78 -1.52
CA TRP A 46 -7.68 7.35 -1.40
C TRP A 46 -8.82 6.57 -0.77
N THR A 47 -8.75 5.25 -0.91
CA THR A 47 -9.67 4.30 -0.30
C THR A 47 -8.86 3.24 0.44
N GLU A 48 -9.19 3.00 1.71
CA GLU A 48 -8.59 1.92 2.48
C GLU A 48 -9.21 0.57 2.11
N SER A 49 -8.40 -0.48 2.09
CA SER A 49 -8.88 -1.85 2.12
C SER A 49 -7.86 -2.80 2.74
N SER A 50 -8.38 -3.86 3.36
CA SER A 50 -7.59 -5.00 3.83
C SER A 50 -7.27 -6.01 2.71
N GLN A 51 -7.93 -5.88 1.56
CA GLN A 51 -7.71 -6.77 0.41
C GLN A 51 -6.39 -6.42 -0.29
N SER A 52 -5.58 -7.45 -0.55
CA SER A 52 -4.33 -7.35 -1.31
C SER A 52 -4.59 -6.82 -2.72
N PRO A 53 -3.63 -6.09 -3.33
CA PRO A 53 -3.72 -5.63 -4.70
C PRO A 53 -3.82 -6.75 -5.75
N ASP A 54 -3.59 -8.02 -5.39
CA ASP A 54 -3.88 -9.17 -6.27
C ASP A 54 -5.38 -9.54 -6.29
N ALA A 55 -6.17 -9.00 -5.35
CA ALA A 55 -7.60 -9.21 -5.21
C ALA A 55 -8.27 -7.87 -4.83
N ALA A 56 -7.89 -6.81 -5.56
CA ALA A 56 -8.34 -5.46 -5.26
C ALA A 56 -9.88 -5.35 -5.38
N PRO A 57 -10.53 -4.54 -4.53
CA PRO A 57 -11.97 -4.31 -4.64
C PRO A 57 -12.37 -3.84 -6.03
N SER A 58 -13.43 -4.43 -6.60
CA SER A 58 -13.88 -4.17 -7.97
C SER A 58 -14.46 -2.77 -8.19
N ASN A 59 -14.80 -2.06 -7.11
CA ASN A 59 -15.36 -0.70 -7.14
C ASN A 59 -14.31 0.42 -7.18
N LEU A 60 -13.02 0.10 -7.32
CA LEU A 60 -11.92 1.09 -7.25
C LEU A 60 -11.64 1.87 -8.55
N GLY A 61 -12.58 1.88 -9.49
CA GLY A 61 -12.42 2.54 -10.79
C GLY A 61 -11.39 1.85 -11.70
N PRO A 62 -11.13 2.41 -12.90
CA PRO A 62 -10.28 1.77 -13.89
C PRO A 62 -8.80 1.85 -13.46
N ALA A 63 -8.27 0.73 -12.95
CA ALA A 63 -6.86 0.50 -12.62
C ALA A 63 -6.28 1.35 -11.47
N PRO A 64 -6.71 1.11 -10.21
CA PRO A 64 -6.15 1.80 -9.05
C PRO A 64 -4.69 1.41 -8.86
N TRP A 65 -3.88 2.36 -8.40
CA TRP A 65 -2.59 2.09 -7.79
C TRP A 65 -2.79 1.88 -6.30
N PHE A 66 -1.90 1.12 -5.67
CA PHE A 66 -1.92 0.91 -4.23
C PHE A 66 -0.63 1.39 -3.57
N ILE A 67 -0.75 1.75 -2.30
CA ILE A 67 0.35 1.88 -1.36
C ILE A 67 0.07 0.90 -0.21
N ALA A 68 1.01 0.00 0.06
CA ALA A 68 1.00 -0.87 1.22
C ALA A 68 1.76 -0.20 2.37
N VAL A 69 1.13 -0.12 3.53
CA VAL A 69 1.73 0.40 4.78
C VAL A 69 1.45 -0.57 5.91
N ALA A 70 2.18 -0.46 7.02
CA ALA A 70 1.85 -1.20 8.24
C ALA A 70 0.43 -0.84 8.71
N SER A 71 -0.35 -1.81 9.18
CA SER A 71 -1.74 -1.59 9.64
C SER A 71 -1.86 -0.57 10.78
N THR A 72 -0.81 -0.43 11.59
CA THR A 72 -0.70 0.52 12.69
C THR A 72 -0.16 1.89 12.29
N ALA A 73 0.16 2.11 11.01
CA ALA A 73 0.70 3.38 10.55
C ALA A 73 -0.29 4.53 10.80
N ASP A 74 0.23 5.66 11.30
CA ASP A 74 -0.47 6.93 11.38
C ASP A 74 -0.59 7.52 9.97
N LEU A 75 -1.81 7.55 9.46
CA LEU A 75 -2.12 8.04 8.11
C LEU A 75 -2.32 9.55 8.06
N THR A 76 -2.36 10.22 9.22
CA THR A 76 -2.48 11.69 9.32
C THR A 76 -1.11 12.39 9.26
N GLY A 77 -0.04 11.63 9.48
CA GLY A 77 1.33 12.10 9.51
C GLY A 77 2.18 11.64 8.31
N GLN A 78 3.46 11.44 8.58
CA GLN A 78 4.38 10.85 7.61
C GLN A 78 4.12 9.34 7.52
N ILE A 79 3.94 8.84 6.30
CA ILE A 79 3.70 7.41 6.08
C ILE A 79 5.01 6.67 5.80
N GLU A 80 5.08 5.44 6.27
CA GLU A 80 6.15 4.52 5.95
C GLU A 80 5.65 3.49 4.93
N VAL A 81 6.11 3.67 3.70
CA VAL A 81 5.70 2.83 2.56
C VAL A 81 6.47 1.51 2.60
N VAL A 82 5.72 0.41 2.66
CA VAL A 82 6.25 -0.95 2.57
C VAL A 82 6.44 -1.35 1.11
N ALA A 83 5.42 -1.10 0.29
CA ALA A 83 5.41 -1.35 -1.15
C ALA A 83 4.37 -0.44 -1.83
N TRP A 84 4.49 -0.23 -3.13
CA TRP A 84 3.48 0.46 -3.92
C TRP A 84 3.52 -0.02 -5.37
N GLY A 85 2.44 0.15 -6.11
CA GLY A 85 2.39 -0.26 -7.52
C GLY A 85 0.99 -0.26 -8.10
N LYS A 86 0.87 -0.76 -9.34
CA LYS A 86 -0.42 -0.94 -10.01
C LYS A 86 -1.16 -2.14 -9.41
N ALA A 87 -2.42 -2.00 -9.03
CA ALA A 87 -3.22 -3.13 -8.59
C ALA A 87 -3.54 -4.06 -9.78
N ILE A 88 -3.60 -5.36 -9.51
CA ILE A 88 -4.08 -6.36 -10.46
C ILE A 88 -5.57 -6.55 -10.15
N ILE A 89 -6.42 -6.06 -11.05
CA ILE A 89 -7.83 -6.39 -11.01
C ILE A 89 -7.94 -7.79 -11.61
N GLY A 90 -8.25 -8.77 -10.77
CA GLY A 90 -8.56 -10.14 -11.17
C GLY A 90 -9.93 -10.28 -11.79
#